data_AF-A0A933VA85-F1
#
_entry.id   AF-A0A933VA85-F1
#
_cell.length_a   1.000
_cell.length_b   1.000
_cell.length_c   1.000
_cell.angle_alpha   90.00
_cell.angle_beta   90.00
_cell.angle_gamma   90.00
#
_symmetry.space_group_name_H-M   'P 1'
#
loop_
_entity.id
_entity.type
_entity.pdbx_description
1 polymer ?
#
loop_
_entity_poly.entity_id
_entity_poly.type
_entity_poly.pdbx_seq_one_letter_code
_entity_poly.pdbx_strand_id
1 'polypeptide(L)' 'MKSYTKYICQKCGYESAQWLGKCPNCGEWNSLVETVVQKTEDRRLNGWRSGDWEIDVAFTVN' A
#
# COMPACT_ATOMS: atom_id res chain seq x y z
N MET A 1 -16.54 -0.89 3.57
CA MET A 1 -15.13 -0.90 3.11
C MET A 1 -14.95 -2.14 2.25
N LYS A 2 -14.53 -2.01 0.98
CA LYS A 2 -14.26 -3.17 0.12
C LYS A 2 -12.80 -3.58 0.32
N SER A 3 -12.56 -4.56 1.19
CA SER A 3 -11.30 -5.27 1.26
C SER A 3 -11.24 -6.24 0.08
N TYR A 4 -10.17 -6.16 -0.71
CA TYR A 4 -9.89 -7.17 -1.72
C TYR A 4 -8.52 -7.78 -1.45
N THR A 5 -8.44 -9.05 -1.78
CA THR A 5 -7.24 -9.86 -1.62
C THR A 5 -6.48 -9.85 -2.94
N LYS A 6 -5.17 -9.62 -2.90
CA LYS A 6 -4.28 -9.76 -4.05
C LYS A 6 -3.18 -10.76 -3.76
N TYR A 7 -2.70 -11.46 -4.77
CA TYR A 7 -1.62 -12.43 -4.67
C TYR A 7 -0.37 -11.86 -5.33
N ILE A 8 0.70 -11.71 -4.57
CA ILE A 8 1.97 -11.15 -5.03
C ILE A 8 3.03 -12.24 -5.05
N CYS A 9 3.70 -12.42 -6.17
CA CYS A 9 4.82 -13.35 -6.28
C CYS A 9 6.08 -12.78 -5.60
N GLN A 10 6.60 -13.45 -4.58
CA GLN A 10 7.83 -13.04 -3.87
C GLN A 10 9.11 -13.15 -4.70
N LYS A 11 9.08 -13.88 -5.82
CA LYS A 11 10.25 -14.10 -6.68
C LYS A 11 10.42 -13.01 -7.74
N CYS A 12 9.31 -12.53 -8.31
CA CYS A 12 9.34 -11.58 -9.41
C CYS A 12 8.49 -10.32 -9.20
N GLY A 13 7.71 -10.25 -8.11
CA GLY A 13 6.83 -9.12 -7.83
C GLY A 13 5.50 -9.12 -8.62
N TYR A 14 5.21 -10.17 -9.40
CA TYR A 14 3.96 -10.25 -10.17
C TYR A 14 2.73 -10.26 -9.26
N GLU A 15 1.75 -9.38 -9.52
CA GLU A 15 0.49 -9.33 -8.78
C GLU A 15 -0.69 -9.90 -9.59
N SER A 16 -1.54 -10.68 -8.93
CA SER A 16 -2.74 -11.31 -9.49
C SER A 16 -3.91 -11.15 -8.53
N ALA A 17 -5.13 -10.99 -9.05
CA ALA A 17 -6.35 -10.97 -8.25
C ALA A 17 -6.84 -12.37 -7.82
N GLN A 18 -6.24 -13.44 -8.38
CA GLN A 18 -6.60 -14.83 -8.10
C GLN A 18 -5.36 -15.70 -7.87
N TRP A 19 -5.51 -16.75 -7.08
CA TRP A 19 -4.44 -17.73 -6.84
C TRP A 19 -4.31 -18.65 -8.04
N LEU A 20 -3.13 -18.65 -8.66
CA LEU A 20 -2.84 -19.44 -9.86
C LEU A 20 -1.98 -20.69 -9.59
N GLY A 21 -1.48 -20.88 -8.36
CA GLY A 21 -0.59 -21.98 -7.96
C GLY A 21 0.83 -21.87 -8.53
N LYS A 22 0.95 -21.49 -9.80
CA LYS A 22 2.19 -21.21 -10.53
C LYS A 22 2.19 -19.77 -11.01
N CYS A 23 3.30 -19.06 -10.82
CA CYS A 23 3.44 -17.71 -11.35
C CYS A 23 3.57 -17.72 -12.88
N PRO A 24 2.76 -16.95 -13.65
CA PRO A 24 2.89 -16.89 -15.11
C PRO A 24 4.13 -16.12 -15.58
N ASN A 25 4.70 -15.27 -14.73
CA ASN A 25 5.86 -14.45 -15.07
C ASN A 25 7.18 -15.19 -14.88
N CYS A 26 7.38 -15.83 -13.71
CA CYS A 26 8.63 -16.53 -13.40
C CYS A 26 8.52 -18.06 -13.41
N GLY A 27 7.33 -18.64 -13.54
CA GLY A 27 7.12 -20.09 -13.54
C GLY A 27 7.24 -20.77 -12.18
N GLU A 28 7.53 -20.02 -11.12
CA GLU A 28 7.73 -20.55 -9.77
C GLU A 28 6.41 -21.01 -9.13
N TRP A 29 6.50 -22.13 -8.42
CA TRP A 29 5.43 -22.70 -7.62
C TRP A 29 5.55 -22.24 -6.17
N ASN A 30 4.44 -22.14 -5.45
CA ASN A 30 4.40 -21.75 -4.02
C ASN A 30 5.04 -20.38 -3.68
N SER A 31 5.25 -19.52 -4.68
CA SER A 31 5.84 -18.19 -4.48
C SER A 31 4.82 -17.05 -4.46
N LEU A 32 3.54 -17.35 -4.69
CA LEU A 32 2.43 -16.38 -4.65
C LEU A 32 1.98 -16.22 -3.19
N VAL A 33 2.07 -15.00 -2.67
CA VAL A 33 1.70 -14.66 -1.29
C VAL A 33 0.47 -13.78 -1.28
N GLU A 34 -0.49 -14.15 -0.45
CA GLU A 34 -1.72 -13.41 -0.25
C GLU A 34 -1.46 -12.10 0.52
N THR A 35 -1.89 -10.98 -0.03
CA THR A 35 -1.80 -9.64 0.56
C THR A 35 -3.18 -9.01 0.59
N VAL A 36 -3.66 -8.68 1.79
CA VAL A 36 -4.95 -8.02 1.99
C VAL A 36 -4.75 -6.51 1.81
N VAL A 37 -5.30 -5.94 0.74
CA VAL A 37 -5.28 -4.49 0.55
C VAL A 37 -6.49 -3.89 1.24
N GLN A 38 -6.25 -3.34 2.43
CA GLN A 38 -7.19 -2.42 3.04
C GLN A 38 -6.99 -1.06 2.35
N LYS A 39 -7.95 -0.64 1.51
CA LYS A 39 -8.04 0.78 1.16
C LYS A 39 -8.36 1.53 2.44
N THR A 40 -7.32 2.04 3.11
CA THR A 40 -7.52 3.18 4.00
C THR A 40 -7.90 4.33 3.08
N GLU A 41 -9.20 4.53 2.91
CA GLU A 41 -9.69 5.82 2.49
C GLU A 41 -9.31 6.74 3.64
N ASP A 42 -8.12 7.34 3.55
CA ASP A 42 -7.71 8.40 4.45
C ASP A 42 -8.63 9.60 4.19
N ARG A 43 -9.83 9.53 4.78
CA ARG A 43 -10.78 10.65 4.83
C ARG A 43 -10.34 11.71 5.84
N ARG A 44 -9.09 11.65 6.33
CA ARG A 44 -8.57 12.55 7.36
C ARG A 44 -7.58 13.58 6.83
N LEU A 45 -7.11 13.47 5.58
CA LEU A 45 -6.15 14.42 5.02
C LEU A 45 -6.66 15.30 3.86
N ASN A 46 -7.98 15.43 3.65
CA ASN A 46 -8.53 16.34 2.64
C ASN A 46 -9.43 17.45 3.22
N GLY A 47 -9.09 17.95 4.42
CA GLY A 47 -9.93 18.91 5.13
C GLY A 47 -9.26 19.84 6.16
N TRP A 48 -7.93 20.06 6.10
CA TRP A 48 -7.30 21.12 6.90
C TRP A 48 -6.85 22.25 5.98
N ARG A 49 -7.67 23.31 6.03
CA ARG A 49 -7.48 24.62 5.43
C ARG A 49 -6.02 25.02 5.49
N SER A 50 -5.37 25.08 4.34
CA SER A 50 -4.10 25.77 4.13
C SER A 50 -4.37 27.27 4.32
N GLY A 51 -4.34 27.67 5.58
CA GLY A 51 -4.60 29.01 6.07
C GLY A 51 -4.14 29.10 7.51
N ASP A 52 -2.93 28.61 7.79
CA ASP A 52 -2.25 28.81 9.05
C ASP A 52 -0.74 28.77 8.76
N TRP A 53 -0.08 29.91 8.92
CA TRP A 53 1.31 30.20 8.58
C TRP A 53 2.22 30.10 9.82
N GLU A 54 1.77 29.43 10.87
CA GLU A 54 2.50 29.30 12.12
C GLU A 54 2.87 27.83 12.37
N ILE A 55 3.84 27.34 11.58
CA ILE A 55 4.67 26.21 12.02
C ILE A 55 5.84 26.82 12.80
N ASP A 56 5.55 27.35 13.99
CA ASP A 56 6.58 27.78 14.94
C ASP A 56 7.21 26.53 15.59
N VAL A 57 8.00 25.82 14.79
CA VAL A 57 9.09 24.98 15.30
C VAL A 57 10.38 25.53 14.72
N ALA A 58 10.63 26.81 14.97
CA ALA A 58 12.00 27.30 15.07
C ALA A 58 12.43 27.08 16.51
N PHE A 59 12.88 25.85 16.79
CA PHE A 59 13.81 25.60 17.88
C PHE A 59 15.07 26.43 17.56
N THR A 60 15.13 27.68 18.00
CA THR A 60 16.35 28.50 17.92
C THR A 60 17.36 27.90 18.88
N VAL A 61 18.09 26.91 18.38
CA VAL A 61 19.35 26.47 18.95
C VAL A 61 20.41 27.51 18.56
N ASN A 62 20.91 28.20 19.60
CA ASN A 62 22.08 29.09 19.65
C ASN A 62 21.89 30.54 19.18
#